data_AF-A0A1Q3ADW0-F1
#
_entry.id   AF-A0A1Q3ADW0-F1
#
_cell.length_a   1.000
_cell.length_b   1.000
_cell.length_c   1.000
_cell.angle_alpha   90.00
_cell.angle_beta   90.00
_cell.angle_gamma   90.00
#
_symmetry.space_group_name_H-M   'P 1'
#
loop_
_entity.id
_entity.type
_entity.pdbx_description
1 polymer ?
#
loop_
_entity_poly.entity_id
_entity_poly.type
_entity_poly.pdbx_seq_one_letter_code
_entity_poly.pdbx_strand_id
1 'polypeptide(L)'
;MSNSWSELLKENDRKETSWKRIAVICAPTIETLRCFEKTFLSRGCMLSNQSMYSIGFGFDSLNDGIMGNRLIDCELYSVLFPLQENSLKCLESFVDVKSTAIKWWFLLDWSLEDQKFWLRKLIKSLDTLKAANANLTAGSVTINCLNTDQIYTKQKNTTAWHSNHVEFLQQSLRSFSFLEKCSLIYSDPKDPTTSNTQLFGQLLADNYREIQADFVSATKILIPFGSDTPGLIKTLDESFEPLQVLEKGFIAQRFEKFIPGENLEGEEETEDEKEDDEDIHYDIDHPYSVDVQQSLSKLYEKGKQRFTINDL
;
A
#
# COMPACT_ATOMS: atom_id res chain seq x y z
N MET A 1 -51.79 5.27 -17.01
CA MET A 1 -51.82 6.34 -16.00
C MET A 1 -50.43 6.41 -15.41
N SER A 2 -49.64 7.44 -15.74
CA SER A 2 -48.30 7.60 -15.15
C SER A 2 -48.47 7.98 -13.68
N ASN A 3 -47.76 7.26 -12.81
CA ASN A 3 -47.79 7.54 -11.38
C ASN A 3 -46.93 8.78 -11.14
N SER A 4 -47.48 9.80 -10.48
CA SER A 4 -46.75 11.02 -10.09
C SER A 4 -45.43 10.70 -9.36
N TRP A 5 -45.39 9.59 -8.61
CA TRP A 5 -44.15 9.06 -8.02
C TRP A 5 -43.10 8.61 -9.03
N SER A 6 -43.51 8.01 -10.15
CA SER A 6 -42.58 7.60 -11.22
C SER A 6 -42.04 8.78 -12.01
N GLU A 7 -42.75 9.91 -12.05
CA GLU A 7 -42.26 11.16 -12.62
C GLU A 7 -41.30 11.87 -11.66
N LEU A 8 -41.62 11.92 -10.36
CA LEU A 8 -40.72 12.46 -9.32
C LEU A 8 -39.41 11.66 -9.19
N LEU A 9 -39.46 10.32 -9.27
CA LEU A 9 -38.26 9.48 -9.27
C LEU A 9 -37.41 9.74 -10.52
N LYS A 10 -38.02 9.84 -11.70
CA LYS A 10 -37.31 10.20 -12.94
C LYS A 10 -36.74 11.62 -12.90
N GLU A 11 -37.40 12.54 -12.20
CA GLU A 11 -36.94 13.91 -12.04
C GLU A 11 -35.82 14.03 -11.00
N ASN A 12 -35.79 13.15 -10.00
CA ASN A 12 -34.69 13.00 -9.05
C ASN A 12 -33.46 12.31 -9.70
N ASP A 13 -33.66 11.23 -10.46
CA ASP A 13 -32.61 10.55 -11.24
C ASP A 13 -31.99 11.49 -12.29
N ARG A 14 -32.78 12.43 -12.84
CA ARG A 14 -32.28 13.48 -13.75
C ARG A 14 -31.52 14.60 -13.05
N LYS A 15 -31.67 14.75 -11.73
CA LYS A 15 -30.99 15.75 -10.89
C LYS A 15 -29.77 15.19 -10.16
N GLU A 16 -29.58 13.87 -10.10
CA GLU A 16 -28.33 13.24 -9.67
C GLU A 16 -27.25 13.44 -10.75
N THR A 17 -26.67 14.63 -10.76
CA THR A 17 -25.45 14.94 -11.51
C THR A 17 -24.19 14.53 -10.75
N SER A 18 -24.30 13.85 -9.60
CA SER A 18 -23.15 13.40 -8.84
C SER A 18 -22.52 12.19 -9.53
N TRP A 19 -21.23 12.30 -9.82
CA TRP A 19 -20.47 11.17 -10.33
C TRP A 19 -20.24 10.20 -9.18
N LYS A 20 -20.86 9.02 -9.28
CA LYS A 20 -20.61 7.93 -8.34
C LYS A 20 -19.25 7.27 -8.63
N ARG A 21 -18.40 7.21 -7.62
CA ARG A 21 -17.11 6.51 -7.65
C ARG A 21 -17.02 5.53 -6.49
N ILE A 22 -16.20 4.50 -6.66
CA ILE A 22 -15.92 3.53 -5.61
C ILE A 22 -14.42 3.58 -5.34
N ALA A 23 -14.02 3.80 -4.10
CA ALA A 23 -12.62 3.70 -3.71
C ALA A 23 -12.42 2.49 -2.79
N VAL A 24 -11.49 1.61 -3.17
CA VAL A 24 -11.10 0.45 -2.36
C VAL A 24 -9.72 0.73 -1.78
N ILE A 25 -9.65 0.87 -0.46
CA ILE A 25 -8.47 1.25 0.30
C ILE A 25 -7.86 -0.01 0.93
N CYS A 26 -6.73 -0.45 0.39
CA CYS A 26 -5.93 -1.55 0.88
C CYS A 26 -4.92 -1.02 1.91
N ALA A 27 -5.12 -1.33 3.19
CA ALA A 27 -4.27 -0.82 4.28
C ALA A 27 -3.58 -1.97 5.07
N PRO A 28 -2.31 -1.81 5.47
CA PRO A 28 -1.59 -2.85 6.22
C PRO A 28 -2.09 -2.99 7.67
N THR A 29 -2.44 -1.87 8.31
CA THR A 29 -2.95 -1.84 9.68
C THR A 29 -4.13 -0.88 9.80
N ILE A 30 -4.87 -1.01 10.91
CA ILE A 30 -6.00 -0.11 11.18
C ILE A 30 -5.49 1.31 11.45
N GLU A 31 -4.32 1.46 12.07
CA GLU A 31 -3.68 2.75 12.33
C GLU A 31 -3.31 3.46 11.03
N THR A 32 -2.76 2.73 10.05
CA THR A 32 -2.47 3.27 8.71
C THR A 32 -3.76 3.74 8.02
N LEU A 33 -4.84 2.97 8.13
CA LEU A 33 -6.15 3.37 7.61
C LEU A 33 -6.67 4.64 8.30
N ARG A 34 -6.58 4.74 9.64
CA ARG A 34 -6.99 5.94 10.38
C ARG A 34 -6.15 7.16 10.04
N CYS A 35 -4.87 6.97 9.69
CA CYS A 35 -4.02 8.05 9.18
C CYS A 35 -4.55 8.54 7.82
N PHE A 36 -4.81 7.62 6.89
CA PHE A 36 -5.41 7.95 5.59
C PHE A 36 -6.73 8.73 5.74
N GLU A 37 -7.65 8.26 6.58
CA GLU A 37 -8.94 8.91 6.80
C GLU A 37 -8.79 10.37 7.26
N LYS A 38 -7.90 10.62 8.22
CA LYS A 38 -7.65 11.98 8.73
C LYS A 38 -6.99 12.89 7.70
N THR A 39 -6.20 12.32 6.80
CA THR A 39 -5.40 13.08 5.83
C THR A 39 -6.17 13.34 4.53
N PHE A 40 -6.94 12.37 4.03
CA PHE A 40 -7.54 12.43 2.69
C PHE A 40 -9.06 12.51 2.68
N LEU A 41 -9.76 12.14 3.76
CA LEU A 41 -11.23 12.20 3.76
C LEU A 41 -11.74 13.50 4.37
N SER A 42 -13.01 13.82 4.08
CA SER A 42 -13.70 14.95 4.69
C SER A 42 -13.81 14.78 6.20
N ARG A 43 -13.84 15.90 6.94
CA ARG A 43 -13.96 15.89 8.41
C ARG A 43 -15.21 15.10 8.85
N GLY A 44 -14.99 14.08 9.66
CA GLY A 44 -16.06 13.23 10.20
C GLY A 44 -16.40 12.00 9.34
N CYS A 45 -15.81 11.87 8.15
CA CYS A 45 -15.86 10.62 7.39
C CYS A 45 -14.86 9.61 7.98
N MET A 46 -15.35 8.42 8.31
CA MET A 46 -14.54 7.31 8.80
C MET A 46 -15.16 6.00 8.30
N LEU A 47 -14.32 5.00 8.00
CA LEU A 47 -14.80 3.66 7.71
C LEU A 47 -15.17 2.90 8.98
N SER A 48 -16.21 2.09 8.86
CA SER A 48 -16.85 1.37 9.98
C SER A 48 -16.02 0.24 10.61
N ASN A 49 -14.95 -0.22 9.95
CA ASN A 49 -14.19 -1.39 10.42
C ASN A 49 -13.41 -1.11 11.71
N GLN A 50 -13.44 -2.04 12.66
CA GLN A 50 -12.64 -1.94 13.90
C GLN A 50 -11.26 -2.62 13.77
N SER A 51 -11.09 -3.51 12.78
CA SER A 51 -9.85 -4.19 12.45
C SER A 51 -9.69 -4.27 10.93
N MET A 52 -8.50 -4.62 10.44
CA MET A 52 -8.29 -4.85 9.00
C MET A 52 -8.77 -6.23 8.52
N TYR A 53 -9.18 -7.11 9.43
CA TYR A 53 -9.70 -8.43 9.09
C TYR A 53 -11.18 -8.40 8.69
N SER A 54 -11.86 -7.27 8.89
CA SER A 54 -13.20 -7.03 8.36
C SER A 54 -13.18 -5.97 7.27
N ILE A 55 -14.09 -6.11 6.30
CA ILE A 55 -14.28 -5.07 5.28
C ILE A 55 -14.89 -3.85 5.96
N GLY A 56 -14.23 -2.70 5.83
CA GLY A 56 -14.81 -1.42 6.23
C GLY A 56 -15.66 -0.84 5.13
N PHE A 57 -16.69 -0.10 5.53
CA PHE A 57 -17.52 0.67 4.62
C PHE A 57 -17.67 2.10 5.11
N GLY A 58 -17.69 3.05 4.18
CA GLY A 58 -17.94 4.45 4.43
C GLY A 58 -18.46 5.16 3.19
N PHE A 59 -18.85 6.41 3.35
CA PHE A 59 -19.30 7.26 2.26
C PHE A 59 -18.73 8.66 2.47
N ASP A 60 -18.26 9.28 1.39
CA ASP A 60 -17.77 10.66 1.39
C ASP A 60 -18.27 11.39 0.13
N SER A 61 -18.47 12.70 0.24
CA SER A 61 -18.80 13.57 -0.89
C SER A 61 -17.69 14.58 -1.05
N LEU A 62 -16.94 14.47 -2.14
CA LEU A 62 -15.70 15.20 -2.38
C LEU A 62 -15.84 16.13 -3.56
N ASN A 63 -15.04 17.19 -3.60
CA ASN A 63 -14.97 18.04 -4.78
C ASN A 63 -13.96 17.49 -5.78
N ASP A 64 -14.32 17.51 -7.07
CA ASP A 64 -13.46 17.09 -8.18
C ASP A 64 -12.22 17.96 -8.41
N GLY A 65 -12.14 19.10 -7.72
CA GLY A 65 -11.01 20.03 -7.76
C GLY A 65 -10.85 20.76 -9.11
N ILE A 66 -11.86 20.73 -9.98
CA ILE A 66 -11.91 21.49 -11.24
C ILE A 66 -12.61 22.85 -11.01
N MET A 67 -12.31 23.83 -11.86
CA MET A 67 -13.11 25.05 -12.06
C MET A 67 -14.60 24.69 -12.35
N GLY A 68 -15.40 24.59 -11.29
CA GLY A 68 -16.77 24.10 -11.33
C GLY A 68 -17.17 23.34 -10.06
N ASN A 69 -16.18 22.82 -9.32
CA ASN A 69 -16.30 22.21 -7.99
C ASN A 69 -17.46 21.21 -7.91
N ARG A 70 -17.46 20.23 -8.82
CA ARG A 70 -18.53 19.24 -8.85
C ARG A 70 -18.34 18.27 -7.70
N LEU A 71 -19.45 17.92 -7.06
CA LEU A 71 -19.47 16.91 -6.01
C LEU A 71 -19.42 15.51 -6.64
N ILE A 72 -18.46 14.72 -6.16
CA ILE A 72 -18.28 13.31 -6.42
C ILE A 72 -18.77 12.58 -5.19
N ASP A 73 -19.75 11.71 -5.36
CA ASP A 73 -20.21 10.83 -4.29
C ASP A 73 -19.38 9.54 -4.36
N CYS A 74 -18.68 9.23 -3.28
CA CYS A 74 -17.72 8.15 -3.23
C CYS A 74 -18.10 7.12 -2.17
N GLU A 75 -18.32 5.89 -2.60
CA GLU A 75 -18.40 4.73 -1.70
C GLU A 75 -16.98 4.27 -1.37
N LEU A 76 -16.69 4.13 -0.08
CA LEU A 76 -15.38 3.74 0.43
C LEU A 76 -15.46 2.33 0.99
N TYR A 77 -14.53 1.48 0.56
CA TYR A 77 -14.33 0.15 1.12
C TYR A 77 -12.90 0.03 1.62
N SER A 78 -12.68 -0.64 2.74
CA SER A 78 -11.32 -0.97 3.20
C SER A 78 -11.09 -2.47 3.30
N VAL A 79 -9.88 -2.89 2.92
CA VAL A 79 -9.43 -4.29 2.94
C VAL A 79 -7.97 -4.37 3.38
N LEU A 80 -7.53 -5.54 3.85
CA LEU A 80 -6.15 -5.76 4.28
C LEU A 80 -5.17 -5.67 3.09
N PHE A 81 -4.02 -5.03 3.32
CA PHE A 81 -2.86 -5.06 2.44
C PHE A 81 -1.74 -5.96 3.02
N PRO A 82 -1.09 -6.83 2.23
CA PRO A 82 -1.32 -7.10 0.81
C PRO A 82 -2.68 -7.75 0.55
N LEU A 83 -3.25 -7.48 -0.63
CA LEU A 83 -4.58 -7.96 -0.99
C LEU A 83 -4.57 -9.48 -1.14
N GLN A 84 -5.45 -10.15 -0.38
CA GLN A 84 -5.64 -11.59 -0.40
C GLN A 84 -6.88 -11.97 -1.22
N GLU A 85 -6.86 -13.15 -1.86
CA GLU A 85 -8.00 -13.66 -2.62
C GLU A 85 -9.29 -13.75 -1.77
N ASN A 86 -9.17 -14.15 -0.51
CA ASN A 86 -10.32 -14.27 0.39
C ASN A 86 -10.97 -12.91 0.68
N SER A 87 -10.15 -11.87 0.89
CA SER A 87 -10.65 -10.50 1.08
C SER A 87 -11.35 -9.99 -0.17
N LEU A 88 -10.82 -10.31 -1.36
CA LEU A 88 -11.41 -9.92 -2.63
C LEU A 88 -12.74 -10.63 -2.88
N LYS A 89 -12.84 -11.94 -2.63
CA LYS A 89 -14.11 -12.71 -2.71
C LYS A 89 -15.20 -12.12 -1.80
N CYS A 90 -14.82 -11.69 -0.59
CA CYS A 90 -15.76 -11.00 0.30
C CYS A 90 -16.21 -9.65 -0.28
N LEU A 91 -15.29 -8.89 -0.88
CA LEU A 91 -15.58 -7.59 -1.49
C LEU A 91 -16.52 -7.70 -2.71
N GLU A 92 -16.39 -8.77 -3.51
CA GLU A 92 -17.26 -9.08 -4.66
C GLU A 92 -18.75 -9.18 -4.29
N SER A 93 -19.08 -9.43 -3.01
CA SER A 93 -20.47 -9.43 -2.53
C SER A 93 -21.09 -8.03 -2.45
N PHE A 94 -20.26 -6.98 -2.45
CA PHE A 94 -20.70 -5.59 -2.29
C PHE A 94 -20.43 -4.75 -3.54
N VAL A 95 -19.39 -5.08 -4.29
CA VAL A 95 -18.89 -4.29 -5.41
C VAL A 95 -18.62 -5.18 -6.61
N ASP A 96 -19.05 -4.75 -7.81
CA ASP A 96 -18.62 -5.37 -9.06
C ASP A 96 -17.16 -5.00 -9.36
N VAL A 97 -16.22 -5.88 -9.01
CA VAL A 97 -14.77 -5.71 -9.19
C VAL A 97 -14.35 -5.46 -10.65
N LYS A 98 -15.23 -5.71 -11.62
CA LYS A 98 -15.00 -5.46 -13.06
C LYS A 98 -15.42 -4.05 -13.48
N SER A 99 -16.03 -3.29 -12.58
CA SER A 99 -16.44 -1.91 -12.83
C SER A 99 -15.25 -0.99 -13.03
N THR A 100 -15.29 -0.16 -14.08
CA THR A 100 -14.31 0.91 -14.33
C THR A 100 -14.41 2.06 -13.32
N ALA A 101 -15.46 2.09 -12.49
CA ALA A 101 -15.67 3.14 -11.50
C ALA A 101 -14.82 2.95 -10.23
N ILE A 102 -14.18 1.79 -10.08
CA ILE A 102 -13.34 1.47 -8.93
C ILE A 102 -11.97 2.15 -9.07
N LYS A 103 -11.55 2.80 -7.99
CA LYS A 103 -10.19 3.31 -7.77
C LYS A 103 -9.56 2.52 -6.63
N TRP A 104 -8.46 1.86 -6.90
CA TRP A 104 -7.70 1.07 -5.93
C TRP A 104 -6.63 1.94 -5.28
N TRP A 105 -6.60 1.94 -3.96
CA TRP A 105 -5.66 2.71 -3.16
C TRP A 105 -4.83 1.74 -2.31
N PHE A 106 -3.55 1.58 -2.65
CA PHE A 106 -2.62 0.77 -1.86
C PHE A 106 -1.85 1.67 -0.91
N LEU A 107 -2.08 1.50 0.38
CA LEU A 107 -1.41 2.27 1.42
C LEU A 107 -0.11 1.58 1.83
N LEU A 108 0.98 2.35 1.80
CA LEU A 108 2.27 2.00 2.37
C LEU A 108 2.53 2.95 3.55
N ASP A 109 3.24 2.49 4.57
CA ASP A 109 3.40 3.27 5.79
C ASP A 109 4.87 3.34 6.24
N TRP A 110 5.46 4.52 6.16
CA TRP A 110 6.84 4.75 6.58
C TRP A 110 7.06 4.62 8.09
N SER A 111 6.01 4.56 8.91
CA SER A 111 6.13 4.27 10.34
C SER A 111 6.34 2.79 10.66
N LEU A 112 6.02 1.89 9.72
CA LEU A 112 6.26 0.46 9.86
C LEU A 112 7.72 0.13 9.47
N GLU A 113 8.15 -1.11 9.72
CA GLU A 113 9.50 -1.62 9.37
C GLU A 113 9.44 -2.63 8.21
N ASP A 114 8.48 -2.49 7.30
CA ASP A 114 8.22 -3.45 6.21
C ASP A 114 8.58 -2.93 4.80
N GLN A 115 9.30 -1.81 4.72
CA GLN A 115 9.69 -1.15 3.46
C GLN A 115 10.34 -2.11 2.47
N LYS A 116 11.17 -3.01 3.01
CA LYS A 116 11.87 -4.07 2.29
C LYS A 116 10.93 -4.93 1.44
N PHE A 117 9.68 -5.13 1.85
CA PHE A 117 8.72 -6.00 1.17
C PHE A 117 7.66 -5.26 0.34
N TRP A 118 7.74 -3.93 0.23
CA TRP A 118 6.69 -3.14 -0.42
C TRP A 118 6.45 -3.53 -1.88
N LEU A 119 7.50 -3.68 -2.69
CA LEU A 119 7.33 -4.09 -4.10
C LEU A 119 6.68 -5.47 -4.21
N ARG A 120 7.15 -6.45 -3.44
CA ARG A 120 6.59 -7.81 -3.41
C ARG A 120 5.10 -7.78 -3.06
N LYS A 121 4.72 -7.04 -2.02
CA LYS A 121 3.33 -6.90 -1.56
C LYS A 121 2.43 -6.20 -2.60
N LEU A 122 2.94 -5.16 -3.27
CA LEU A 122 2.24 -4.47 -4.35
C LEU A 122 2.00 -5.38 -5.56
N ILE A 123 3.05 -6.06 -6.03
CA ILE A 123 2.96 -7.01 -7.16
C ILE A 123 1.96 -8.10 -6.84
N LYS A 124 2.08 -8.75 -5.68
CA LYS A 124 1.13 -9.77 -5.22
C LYS A 124 -0.30 -9.26 -5.22
N SER A 125 -0.52 -8.03 -4.76
CA SER A 125 -1.86 -7.44 -4.73
C SER A 125 -2.43 -7.18 -6.13
N LEU A 126 -1.60 -6.69 -7.06
CA LEU A 126 -2.01 -6.52 -8.46
C LEU A 126 -2.26 -7.85 -9.16
N ASP A 127 -1.44 -8.86 -8.88
CA ASP A 127 -1.64 -10.21 -9.43
C ASP A 127 -2.95 -10.82 -8.92
N THR A 128 -3.29 -10.64 -7.64
CA THR A 128 -4.60 -11.03 -7.08
C THR A 128 -5.75 -10.33 -7.83
N LEU A 129 -5.63 -9.03 -8.13
CA LEU A 129 -6.65 -8.30 -8.90
C LEU A 129 -6.75 -8.78 -10.35
N LYS A 130 -5.61 -9.00 -11.01
CA LYS A 130 -5.53 -9.53 -12.38
C LYS A 130 -6.16 -10.92 -12.45
N ALA A 131 -5.89 -11.80 -11.50
CA ALA A 131 -6.46 -13.15 -11.41
C ALA A 131 -7.99 -13.13 -11.24
N ALA A 132 -8.54 -12.16 -10.49
CA ALA A 132 -9.98 -11.95 -10.36
C ALA A 132 -10.62 -11.25 -11.58
N ASN A 133 -9.84 -10.94 -12.63
CA ASN A 133 -10.28 -10.15 -13.78
C ASN A 133 -10.84 -8.77 -13.39
N ALA A 134 -10.28 -8.15 -12.34
CA ALA A 134 -10.61 -6.80 -11.96
C ALA A 134 -10.20 -5.82 -13.08
N ASN A 135 -10.98 -4.75 -13.26
CA ASN A 135 -10.73 -3.81 -14.34
C ASN A 135 -9.70 -2.74 -13.92
N LEU A 136 -8.45 -2.96 -14.31
CA LEU A 136 -7.32 -2.07 -14.00
C LEU A 136 -7.05 -1.12 -15.17
N THR A 137 -7.90 -0.10 -15.34
CA THR A 137 -7.63 0.96 -16.32
C THR A 137 -6.43 1.80 -15.88
N ALA A 138 -5.77 2.44 -16.84
CA ALA A 138 -4.67 3.35 -16.52
C ALA A 138 -5.13 4.45 -15.54
N GLY A 139 -4.35 4.70 -14.49
CA GLY A 139 -4.69 5.63 -13.41
C GLY A 139 -5.67 5.09 -12.35
N SER A 140 -6.32 3.93 -12.57
CA SER A 140 -7.25 3.36 -11.58
C SER A 140 -6.59 2.95 -10.27
N VAL A 141 -5.27 2.79 -10.25
CA VAL A 141 -4.48 2.41 -9.08
C VAL A 141 -3.67 3.61 -8.60
N THR A 142 -3.71 3.85 -7.30
CA THR A 142 -2.90 4.84 -6.59
C THR A 142 -2.13 4.15 -5.47
N ILE A 143 -0.83 4.40 -5.41
CA ILE A 143 0.04 3.99 -4.31
C ILE A 143 0.24 5.21 -3.42
N ASN A 144 -0.09 5.08 -2.15
CA ASN A 144 -0.02 6.18 -1.20
C ASN A 144 0.90 5.80 -0.02
N CYS A 145 2.07 6.42 0.01
CA CYS A 145 3.04 6.33 1.08
C CYS A 145 2.68 7.35 2.17
N LEU A 146 2.17 6.87 3.30
CA LEU A 146 1.81 7.67 4.46
C LEU A 146 2.98 7.84 5.43
N ASN A 147 2.83 8.80 6.35
CA ASN A 147 3.77 9.07 7.44
C ASN A 147 5.21 9.32 6.94
N THR A 148 5.35 10.02 5.82
CA THR A 148 6.65 10.22 5.16
C THR A 148 7.60 11.11 5.95
N ASP A 149 7.13 11.82 6.98
CA ASP A 149 7.98 12.49 7.96
C ASP A 149 8.93 11.52 8.69
N GLN A 150 8.54 10.24 8.77
CA GLN A 150 9.37 9.17 9.36
C GLN A 150 10.62 8.85 8.55
N ILE A 151 10.71 9.24 7.27
CA ILE A 151 11.95 9.11 6.48
C ILE A 151 13.11 9.79 7.20
N TYR A 152 12.92 11.04 7.64
CA TYR A 152 13.96 11.79 8.35
C TYR A 152 14.23 11.22 9.74
N THR A 153 13.20 10.72 10.42
CA THR A 153 13.37 10.04 11.72
C THR A 153 14.26 8.82 11.57
N LYS A 154 14.01 7.96 10.57
CA LYS A 154 14.81 6.75 10.32
C LYS A 154 16.25 7.09 9.95
N GLN A 155 16.48 8.10 9.10
CA GLN A 155 17.83 8.54 8.72
C GLN A 155 18.63 9.14 9.89
N LYS A 156 17.96 9.81 10.85
CA LYS A 156 18.64 10.41 12.02
C LYS A 156 18.87 9.44 13.15
N ASN A 157 17.90 8.56 13.41
CA ASN A 157 17.86 7.75 14.62
C ASN A 157 18.35 6.31 14.41
N THR A 158 18.59 5.89 13.16
CA THR A 158 19.10 4.56 12.84
C THR A 158 20.37 4.68 11.99
N THR A 159 21.31 3.76 12.16
CA THR A 159 22.47 3.63 11.27
C THR A 159 22.14 2.82 10.01
N ALA A 160 20.95 2.22 9.95
CA ALA A 160 20.53 1.36 8.85
C ALA A 160 20.03 2.17 7.64
N TRP A 161 19.37 3.30 7.87
CA TRP A 161 18.82 4.14 6.80
C TRP A 161 19.76 5.27 6.38
N HIS A 162 19.93 5.40 5.07
CA HIS A 162 20.77 6.42 4.42
C HIS A 162 20.00 7.04 3.24
N SER A 163 20.47 8.16 2.70
CA SER A 163 19.79 8.86 1.59
C SER A 163 19.65 7.99 0.35
N ASN A 164 20.70 7.24 0.00
CA ASN A 164 20.68 6.31 -1.13
C ASN A 164 19.61 5.20 -0.98
N HIS A 165 19.34 4.71 0.24
CA HIS A 165 18.25 3.74 0.47
C HIS A 165 16.89 4.36 0.15
N VAL A 166 16.67 5.61 0.53
CA VAL A 166 15.43 6.34 0.28
C VAL A 166 15.27 6.64 -1.22
N GLU A 167 16.33 7.14 -1.86
CA GLU A 167 16.35 7.44 -3.30
C GLU A 167 16.10 6.17 -4.13
N PHE A 168 16.77 5.07 -3.81
CA PHE A 168 16.58 3.79 -4.49
C PHE A 168 15.16 3.24 -4.31
N LEU A 169 14.59 3.35 -3.10
CA LEU A 169 13.19 2.98 -2.86
C LEU A 169 12.24 3.84 -3.68
N GLN A 170 12.47 5.15 -3.74
CA GLN A 170 11.68 6.07 -4.55
C GLN A 170 11.79 5.76 -6.04
N GLN A 171 12.99 5.55 -6.58
CA GLN A 171 13.16 5.15 -7.98
C GLN A 171 12.44 3.84 -8.29
N SER A 172 12.47 2.89 -7.35
CA SER A 172 11.77 1.61 -7.47
C SER A 172 10.24 1.78 -7.48
N LEU A 173 9.66 2.52 -6.54
CA LEU A 173 8.22 2.77 -6.52
C LEU A 173 7.76 3.62 -7.72
N ARG A 174 8.55 4.61 -8.13
CA ARG A 174 8.28 5.41 -9.34
C ARG A 174 8.26 4.55 -10.59
N SER A 175 9.22 3.64 -10.72
CA SER A 175 9.28 2.70 -11.84
C SER A 175 8.13 1.72 -11.84
N PHE A 176 7.77 1.18 -10.67
CA PHE A 176 6.59 0.35 -10.51
C PHE A 176 5.33 1.10 -10.96
N SER A 177 5.12 2.33 -10.48
CA SER A 177 3.97 3.15 -10.88
C SER A 177 3.97 3.50 -12.36
N PHE A 178 5.12 3.75 -12.96
CA PHE A 178 5.26 3.97 -14.40
C PHE A 178 4.84 2.73 -15.20
N LEU A 179 5.35 1.54 -14.84
CA LEU A 179 5.09 0.29 -15.55
C LEU A 179 3.63 -0.19 -15.40
N GLU A 180 3.08 -0.10 -14.18
CA GLU A 180 1.72 -0.52 -13.86
C GLU A 180 0.69 0.62 -14.05
N LYS A 181 1.10 1.76 -14.64
CA LYS A 181 0.22 2.90 -14.97
C LYS A 181 -0.56 3.44 -13.76
N CYS A 182 0.11 3.54 -12.62
CA CYS A 182 -0.44 4.00 -11.35
C CYS A 182 -0.06 5.45 -11.06
N SER A 183 -0.76 6.07 -10.10
CA SER A 183 -0.28 7.29 -9.44
C SER A 183 0.54 6.94 -8.19
N LEU A 184 1.50 7.78 -7.80
CA LEU A 184 2.29 7.65 -6.57
C LEU A 184 2.21 8.92 -5.74
N ILE A 185 1.92 8.78 -4.44
CA ILE A 185 1.77 9.89 -3.51
C ILE A 185 2.59 9.60 -2.27
N TYR A 186 3.32 10.61 -1.80
CA TYR A 186 4.00 10.63 -0.51
C TYR A 186 3.34 11.74 0.31
N SER A 187 2.66 11.37 1.39
CA SER A 187 1.96 12.33 2.23
C SER A 187 2.54 12.38 3.63
N ASP A 188 2.97 13.59 4.00
CA ASP A 188 3.30 13.94 5.37
C ASP A 188 2.00 14.39 6.06
N PRO A 189 1.48 13.67 7.06
CA PRO A 189 0.25 14.03 7.76
C PRO A 189 0.37 15.36 8.53
N LYS A 190 1.58 15.87 8.74
CA LYS A 190 1.85 17.15 9.42
C LYS A 190 1.97 18.31 8.45
N ASP A 191 1.92 18.08 7.14
CA ASP A 191 2.05 19.13 6.13
C ASP A 191 0.72 19.85 5.87
N PRO A 192 0.58 21.13 6.26
CA PRO A 192 -0.66 21.88 6.01
C PRO A 192 -0.75 22.44 4.59
N THR A 193 0.31 22.35 3.79
CA THR A 193 0.41 23.08 2.51
C THR A 193 -0.35 22.43 1.36
N THR A 194 -0.64 21.12 1.46
CA THR A 194 -1.35 20.37 0.42
C THR A 194 -2.72 19.96 0.94
N SER A 195 -3.78 20.36 0.23
CA SER A 195 -5.14 19.86 0.51
C SER A 195 -5.26 18.43 0.00
N ASN A 196 -4.79 17.47 0.80
CA ASN A 196 -4.82 16.04 0.47
C ASN A 196 -6.25 15.54 0.18
N THR A 197 -7.27 16.11 0.82
CA THR A 197 -8.69 15.85 0.49
C THR A 197 -9.06 16.30 -0.92
N GLN A 198 -8.58 17.46 -1.36
CA GLN A 198 -8.81 17.92 -2.74
C GLN A 198 -8.07 17.02 -3.74
N LEU A 199 -6.82 16.65 -3.43
CA LEU A 199 -6.04 15.73 -4.25
C LEU A 199 -6.74 14.37 -4.37
N PHE A 200 -7.32 13.86 -3.29
CA PHE A 200 -8.13 12.63 -3.30
C PHE A 200 -9.28 12.74 -4.30
N GLY A 201 -10.07 13.81 -4.22
CA GLY A 201 -11.18 14.07 -5.15
C GLY A 201 -10.75 14.19 -6.61
N GLN A 202 -9.63 14.90 -6.89
CA GLN A 202 -9.07 15.03 -8.24
C GLN A 202 -8.67 13.67 -8.84
N LEU A 203 -8.05 12.80 -8.03
CA LEU A 203 -7.63 11.47 -8.47
C LEU A 203 -8.84 10.54 -8.70
N LEU A 204 -9.88 10.63 -7.87
CA LEU A 204 -11.12 9.86 -8.06
C LEU A 204 -11.87 10.24 -9.35
N ALA A 205 -11.78 11.51 -9.75
CA ALA A 205 -12.37 12.02 -10.98
C ALA A 205 -11.51 11.86 -12.24
N ASP A 206 -10.32 11.23 -12.16
CA ASP A 206 -9.38 11.07 -13.28
C ASP A 206 -8.81 12.41 -13.81
N ASN A 207 -8.73 13.43 -12.95
CA ASN A 207 -8.33 14.79 -13.32
C ASN A 207 -6.80 15.00 -13.31
N TYR A 208 -6.03 14.02 -13.79
CA TYR A 208 -4.57 14.01 -13.66
C TYR A 208 -3.85 15.22 -14.27
N ARG A 209 -4.43 15.87 -15.29
CA ARG A 209 -3.83 17.04 -15.96
C ARG A 209 -3.81 18.30 -15.11
N GLU A 210 -4.74 18.41 -14.16
CA GLU A 210 -4.83 19.54 -13.24
C GLU A 210 -3.96 19.35 -11.99
N ILE A 211 -3.39 18.15 -11.81
CA ILE A 211 -2.52 17.83 -10.69
C ILE A 211 -1.08 18.16 -11.06
N GLN A 212 -0.48 19.11 -10.36
CA GLN A 212 0.92 19.44 -10.54
C GLN A 212 1.80 18.36 -9.90
N ALA A 213 2.63 17.71 -10.71
CA ALA A 213 3.60 16.74 -10.21
C ALA A 213 4.70 17.40 -9.37
N ASP A 214 5.13 16.74 -8.30
CA ASP A 214 6.26 17.12 -7.45
C ASP A 214 7.23 15.94 -7.34
N PHE A 215 8.47 16.16 -7.75
CA PHE A 215 9.56 15.19 -7.72
C PHE A 215 10.69 15.60 -6.76
N VAL A 216 10.58 16.77 -6.13
CA VAL A 216 11.71 17.44 -5.48
C VAL A 216 11.83 17.02 -4.02
N SER A 217 10.72 17.02 -3.29
CA SER A 217 10.73 16.71 -1.86
C SER A 217 10.62 15.22 -1.61
N ALA A 218 11.64 14.62 -0.97
CA ALA A 218 11.66 13.21 -0.62
C ALA A 218 10.44 12.74 0.21
N THR A 219 9.81 13.66 0.97
CA THR A 219 8.64 13.37 1.80
C THR A 219 7.31 13.78 1.16
N LYS A 220 7.32 14.46 0.01
CA LYS A 220 6.12 15.03 -0.63
C LYS A 220 6.02 14.75 -2.13
N ILE A 221 6.63 13.65 -2.57
CA ILE A 221 6.53 13.19 -3.96
C ILE A 221 5.06 13.04 -4.36
N LEU A 222 4.69 13.66 -5.47
CA LEU A 222 3.37 13.54 -6.08
C LEU A 222 3.54 13.29 -7.56
N ILE A 223 3.17 12.10 -8.00
CA ILE A 223 3.34 11.64 -9.38
C ILE A 223 1.99 11.16 -9.86
N PRO A 224 1.21 12.04 -10.49
CA PRO A 224 0.00 11.65 -11.20
C PRO A 224 0.30 10.62 -12.28
N PHE A 225 -0.67 9.75 -12.56
CA PHE A 225 -0.55 8.84 -13.70
C PHE A 225 -0.19 9.60 -14.98
N GLY A 226 0.86 9.12 -15.67
CA GLY A 226 1.31 9.66 -16.95
C GLY A 226 2.26 10.87 -16.87
N SER A 227 2.64 11.33 -15.67
CA SER A 227 3.59 12.45 -15.51
C SER A 227 5.06 12.02 -15.42
N ASP A 228 5.34 10.75 -15.13
CA ASP A 228 6.71 10.23 -14.97
C ASP A 228 7.26 9.58 -16.24
N THR A 229 8.58 9.51 -16.36
CA THR A 229 9.28 8.85 -17.47
C THR A 229 10.54 8.12 -16.98
N PRO A 230 11.05 7.10 -17.69
CA PRO A 230 12.30 6.43 -17.31
C PRO A 230 13.48 7.40 -17.17
N GLY A 231 13.54 8.43 -18.02
CA GLY A 231 14.58 9.46 -17.94
C GLY A 231 14.49 10.28 -16.65
N LEU A 232 13.29 10.70 -16.25
CA LEU A 232 13.06 11.43 -14.99
C LEU A 232 13.29 10.56 -13.74
N ILE A 233 13.16 9.24 -13.86
CA ILE A 233 13.45 8.32 -12.75
C ILE A 233 14.97 8.19 -12.58
N LYS A 234 15.73 8.10 -13.68
CA LYS A 234 17.18 7.98 -13.68
C LYS A 234 17.93 9.24 -13.21
N THR A 235 17.26 10.37 -12.99
CA THR A 235 17.93 11.60 -12.52
C THR A 235 18.46 11.51 -11.08
N LEU A 236 17.93 10.57 -10.28
CA LEU A 236 18.42 10.31 -8.92
C LEU A 236 19.69 9.44 -8.94
N ASP A 237 19.71 8.41 -9.80
CA ASP A 237 20.86 7.55 -10.06
C ASP A 237 20.76 7.05 -11.51
N GLU A 238 21.73 7.41 -12.34
CA GLU A 238 21.77 7.07 -13.77
C GLU A 238 21.96 5.56 -14.02
N SER A 239 22.54 4.84 -13.06
CA SER A 239 22.79 3.40 -13.13
C SER A 239 21.56 2.55 -12.82
N PHE A 240 20.49 3.20 -12.33
CA PHE A 240 19.22 2.54 -12.07
C PHE A 240 18.53 2.16 -13.39
N GLU A 241 17.92 0.98 -13.45
CA GLU A 241 17.21 0.47 -14.64
C GLU A 241 15.70 0.34 -14.37
N PRO A 242 14.88 1.37 -14.71
CA PRO A 242 13.46 1.41 -14.40
C PRO A 242 12.64 0.25 -14.93
N LEU A 243 13.05 -0.33 -16.06
CA LEU A 243 12.27 -1.37 -16.74
C LEU A 243 12.40 -2.76 -16.07
N GLN A 244 13.39 -2.95 -15.19
CA GLN A 244 13.65 -4.23 -14.53
C GLN A 244 12.91 -4.40 -13.20
N VAL A 245 12.20 -3.37 -12.71
CA VAL A 245 11.66 -3.35 -11.34
C VAL A 245 10.61 -4.43 -11.06
N LEU A 246 9.91 -4.91 -12.08
CA LEU A 246 8.93 -6.00 -11.96
C LEU A 246 9.56 -7.40 -12.05
N GLU A 247 10.84 -7.50 -12.38
CA GLU A 247 11.53 -8.79 -12.49
C GLU A 247 11.75 -9.39 -11.09
N LYS A 248 11.46 -10.69 -10.95
CA LYS A 248 11.67 -11.41 -9.67
C LYS A 248 13.10 -11.27 -9.14
N GLY A 249 14.08 -11.34 -10.05
CA GLY A 249 15.50 -11.16 -9.71
C GLY A 249 15.81 -9.77 -9.16
N PHE A 250 15.23 -8.71 -9.73
CA PHE A 250 15.37 -7.35 -9.19
C PHE A 250 14.82 -7.27 -7.76
N ILE A 251 13.64 -7.81 -7.51
CA ILE A 251 12.97 -7.71 -6.21
C ILE A 251 13.76 -8.45 -5.12
N ALA A 252 14.00 -9.75 -5.32
CA ALA A 252 14.62 -10.59 -4.29
C ALA A 252 16.13 -10.31 -4.12
N GLN A 253 16.84 -10.06 -5.23
CA GLN A 253 18.31 -9.96 -5.19
C GLN A 253 18.83 -8.54 -5.07
N ARG A 254 18.04 -7.53 -5.48
CA ARG A 254 18.48 -6.13 -5.49
C ARG A 254 17.68 -5.29 -4.51
N PHE A 255 16.36 -5.29 -4.62
CA PHE A 255 15.51 -4.45 -3.77
C PHE A 255 15.53 -4.88 -2.31
N GLU A 256 15.18 -6.12 -2.02
CA GLU A 256 15.08 -6.62 -0.64
C GLU A 256 16.41 -6.75 0.07
N LYS A 257 17.51 -6.93 -0.67
CA LYS A 257 18.86 -6.94 -0.11
C LYS A 257 19.38 -5.54 0.21
N PHE A 258 18.98 -4.53 -0.57
CA PHE A 258 19.45 -3.16 -0.40
C PHE A 258 18.63 -2.36 0.59
N ILE A 259 17.31 -2.59 0.65
CA ILE A 259 16.44 -1.88 1.60
C ILE A 259 16.59 -2.46 3.02
N PRO A 260 16.87 -1.63 4.04
CA PRO A 260 16.96 -2.09 5.41
C PRO A 260 15.63 -2.68 5.92
N GLY A 261 15.72 -3.76 6.70
CA GLY A 261 14.58 -4.41 7.33
C GLY A 261 14.90 -5.86 7.72
N GLU A 262 14.22 -6.34 8.76
CA GLU A 262 14.32 -7.75 9.17
C GLU A 262 13.73 -8.66 8.09
N ASN A 263 14.33 -9.84 7.92
CA ASN A 263 13.72 -10.87 7.08
C ASN A 263 12.46 -11.37 7.80
N LEU A 264 11.36 -11.55 7.07
CA LEU A 264 10.20 -12.25 7.62
C LEU A 264 10.64 -13.71 7.87
N GLU A 265 10.67 -14.11 9.14
CA GLU A 265 10.87 -15.51 9.51
C GLU A 265 9.73 -16.34 8.87
N GLY A 266 10.07 -17.22 7.92
CA GLY A 266 9.11 -18.15 7.30
C GLY A 266 8.97 -18.11 5.77
N GLU A 267 9.69 -17.24 5.06
CA GLU A 267 9.78 -17.26 3.59
C GLU A 267 11.22 -17.52 3.11
N GLU A 268 11.91 -18.49 3.72
CA GLU A 268 13.06 -19.11 3.05
C GLU A 268 12.54 -19.91 1.86
N GLU A 269 12.93 -19.45 0.67
CA GLU A 269 12.71 -20.12 -0.59
C GLU A 269 13.19 -21.57 -0.47
N THR A 270 12.27 -22.50 -0.71
CA THR A 270 12.57 -23.91 -0.98
C THR A 270 13.30 -23.97 -2.32
N GLU A 271 14.60 -23.72 -2.29
CA GLU A 271 15.52 -24.13 -3.35
C GLU A 271 16.47 -25.19 -2.77
N ASP A 272 16.35 -26.39 -3.33
CA ASP A 272 17.28 -27.51 -3.26
C ASP A 272 17.46 -28.25 -1.92
N GLU A 273 16.48 -29.10 -1.55
CA GLU A 273 16.81 -30.36 -0.88
C GLU A 273 16.13 -31.55 -1.57
N LYS A 274 16.94 -32.58 -1.75
CA LYS A 274 16.69 -33.78 -2.55
C LYS A 274 15.60 -34.63 -1.90
N GLU A 275 14.93 -35.41 -2.75
CA GLU A 275 14.16 -36.59 -2.36
C GLU A 275 14.95 -37.42 -1.34
N ASP A 276 14.45 -37.48 -0.11
CA ASP A 276 14.57 -38.65 0.76
C ASP A 276 13.27 -38.73 1.58
N ASP A 277 12.50 -39.77 1.30
CA ASP A 277 11.31 -40.22 2.02
C ASP A 277 11.64 -40.45 3.51
N GLU A 278 11.01 -39.73 4.43
CA GLU A 278 10.66 -40.29 5.76
C GLU A 278 9.30 -39.77 6.24
N ASP A 279 8.37 -40.72 6.42
CA ASP A 279 7.07 -40.57 7.07
C ASP A 279 7.20 -39.89 8.44
N ILE A 280 6.67 -38.68 8.60
CA ILE A 280 6.48 -38.05 9.91
C ILE A 280 5.02 -38.17 10.32
N HIS A 281 4.74 -39.18 11.15
CA HIS A 281 3.52 -39.28 11.93
C HIS A 281 3.44 -38.11 12.92
N TYR A 282 2.45 -37.22 12.75
CA TYR A 282 2.14 -36.20 13.76
C TYR A 282 1.38 -36.85 14.93
N ASP A 283 2.02 -36.91 16.09
CA ASP A 283 1.43 -37.35 17.35
C ASP A 283 0.66 -36.17 17.98
N ILE A 284 -0.68 -36.29 18.07
CA ILE A 284 -1.62 -35.19 18.37
C ILE A 284 -1.86 -34.97 19.88
N ASP A 285 -1.19 -35.72 20.77
CA ASP A 285 -1.58 -35.78 22.18
C ASP A 285 -0.58 -35.23 23.22
N HIS A 286 0.39 -34.39 22.84
CA HIS A 286 1.31 -33.78 23.82
C HIS A 286 1.23 -32.24 23.81
N PRO A 287 0.72 -31.59 24.89
CA PRO A 287 0.77 -30.15 25.01
C PRO A 287 2.23 -29.72 25.21
N TYR A 288 2.72 -28.85 24.32
CA TYR A 288 4.04 -28.22 24.39
C TYR A 288 4.32 -27.65 25.79
N SER A 289 5.08 -28.36 26.62
CA SER A 289 5.69 -27.80 27.84
C SER A 289 7.13 -27.41 27.52
N VAL A 290 7.32 -26.23 26.94
CA VAL A 290 8.65 -25.64 26.87
C VAL A 290 9.01 -25.18 28.28
N ASP A 291 9.94 -25.89 28.93
CA ASP A 291 10.44 -25.50 30.25
C ASP A 291 11.33 -24.25 30.10
N VAL A 292 10.72 -23.09 30.35
CA VAL A 292 11.32 -21.76 30.23
C VAL A 292 12.60 -21.64 31.05
N GLN A 293 12.72 -22.34 32.18
CA GLN A 293 13.91 -22.29 33.02
C GLN A 293 15.12 -22.99 32.38
N GLN A 294 14.89 -24.07 31.64
CA GLN A 294 15.95 -24.78 30.92
C GLN A 294 16.44 -23.99 29.70
N SER A 295 15.53 -23.32 29.00
CA SER A 295 15.89 -22.44 27.88
C SER A 295 16.67 -21.21 28.35
N LEU A 296 16.28 -20.62 29.49
CA LEU A 296 16.99 -19.51 30.10
C LEU A 296 18.39 -19.91 30.61
N SER A 297 18.56 -21.12 31.17
CA SER A 297 19.88 -21.56 31.63
C SER A 297 20.87 -21.73 30.47
N LYS A 298 20.41 -22.28 29.34
CA LYS A 298 21.22 -22.42 28.12
C LYS A 298 21.64 -21.07 27.52
N LEU A 299 20.75 -20.08 27.55
CA LEU A 299 21.06 -18.70 27.13
C LEU A 299 22.12 -18.06 28.04
N TYR A 300 22.01 -18.29 29.36
CA TYR A 300 22.95 -17.74 30.33
C TYR A 300 24.37 -18.34 30.19
N GLU A 301 24.48 -19.66 29.95
CA GLU A 301 25.78 -20.30 29.69
C GLU A 301 26.43 -19.82 28.40
N LYS A 302 25.65 -19.64 27.32
CA LYS A 302 26.15 -19.06 26.06
C LYS A 302 26.64 -17.62 26.24
N GLY A 303 25.98 -16.83 27.09
CA GLY A 303 26.42 -15.48 27.43
C GLY A 303 27.76 -15.48 28.17
N LYS A 304 27.95 -16.41 29.13
CA LYS A 304 29.17 -16.50 29.94
C LYS A 304 30.43 -16.86 29.12
N GLN A 305 30.28 -17.68 28.07
CA GLN A 305 31.36 -18.01 27.15
C GLN A 305 31.82 -16.82 26.29
N ARG A 306 30.95 -15.84 26.02
CA ARG A 306 31.31 -14.62 25.27
C ARG A 306 32.12 -13.61 26.07
N PHE A 307 32.05 -13.66 27.41
CA PHE A 307 32.79 -12.73 28.29
C PHE A 307 34.15 -13.24 28.76
N THR A 308 34.55 -14.48 28.42
CA THR A 308 35.82 -15.09 28.87
C THR A 308 36.94 -15.06 27.81
N ILE A 309 36.76 -14.40 26.66
CA ILE A 309 37.74 -14.36 25.56
C ILE A 309 38.55 -13.03 25.50
N ASN A 310 38.33 -12.08 26.42
CA ASN A 310 39.02 -10.78 26.41
C ASN A 310 40.10 -10.57 27.49
N ASP A 311 40.52 -11.60 28.21
CA ASP A 311 41.71 -11.51 29.07
C ASP A 311 42.67 -12.67 28.75
N LEU A 312 43.52 -12.46 27.72
CA LEU A 312 44.87 -13.02 27.57
C LEU A 312 45.61 -12.34 26.40
#